data_AF-A0A5B8UVJ0-F1
#
_entry.id   AF-A0A5B8UVJ0-F1
#
_cell.length_a   1.000
_cell.length_b   1.000
_cell.length_c   1.000
_cell.angle_alpha   90.00
_cell.angle_beta   90.00
_cell.angle_gamma   90.00
#
_symmetry.space_group_name_H-M   'P 1'
#
loop_
_entity.id
_entity.type
_entity.pdbx_description
1 polymer ?
#
loop_
_entity_poly.entity_id
_entity_poly.type
_entity_poly.pdbx_seq_one_letter_code
_entity_poly.pdbx_strand_id
1 'polypeptide(L)'
;MVSKQELQLTYSSLPTEKLMEIIDNKFGYTEMAVSVAFEELASRKISEEEIKNYKSKQIEKLNNYIRKNISHDLSLSQKNLFYFIFIPLLTAPFRLGFKEKGFKLKIKQANYYSLFGFGFCLLSALFLVEGMSNLFVAAFWMGGFIPAYLMDESFNRQRQIKKLQKLFGQPESEESAQEQDA
;
A
#
# COMPACT_ATOMS: atom_id res chain seq x y z
N MET A 1 -30.62 7.65 12.86
CA MET A 1 -30.15 6.28 13.16
C MET A 1 -30.84 5.35 12.19
N VAL A 2 -30.10 4.44 11.55
CA VAL A 2 -30.69 3.43 10.66
C VAL A 2 -31.32 2.34 11.52
N SER A 3 -32.52 1.88 11.16
CA SER A 3 -33.25 0.85 11.91
C SER A 3 -32.82 -0.58 11.51
N LYS A 4 -33.02 -1.57 12.40
CA LYS A 4 -32.72 -2.99 12.12
C LYS A 4 -33.48 -3.51 10.89
N GLN A 5 -34.72 -3.06 10.68
CA GLN A 5 -35.57 -3.46 9.56
C GLN A 5 -35.07 -2.92 8.22
N GLU A 6 -34.62 -1.67 8.20
CA GLU A 6 -33.99 -1.08 7.00
C GLU A 6 -32.68 -1.78 6.63
N LEU A 7 -31.88 -2.18 7.63
CA LEU A 7 -30.67 -2.97 7.41
C LEU A 7 -30.97 -4.35 6.85
N GLN A 8 -31.99 -5.05 7.35
CA GLN A 8 -32.40 -6.35 6.82
C GLN A 8 -32.88 -6.25 5.37
N LEU A 9 -33.73 -5.26 5.05
CA LEU A 9 -34.16 -5.00 3.67
C LEU A 9 -32.98 -4.72 2.75
N THR A 10 -32.03 -3.89 3.21
CA THR A 10 -30.85 -3.56 2.43
C THR A 10 -29.97 -4.80 2.22
N TYR A 11 -29.73 -5.59 3.26
CA TYR A 11 -28.80 -6.72 3.22
C TYR A 11 -29.37 -7.93 2.48
N SER A 12 -30.69 -8.11 2.47
CA SER A 12 -31.35 -9.10 1.63
C SER A 12 -31.09 -8.89 0.14
N SER A 13 -30.89 -7.65 -0.30
CA SER A 13 -30.57 -7.31 -1.69
C SER A 13 -29.08 -7.44 -2.04
N LEU A 14 -28.20 -7.58 -1.03
CA LEU A 14 -26.76 -7.66 -1.25
C LEU A 14 -26.33 -9.06 -1.68
N PRO A 15 -25.27 -9.19 -2.50
CA PRO A 15 -24.69 -10.50 -2.82
C PRO A 15 -24.00 -11.11 -1.60
N THR A 16 -23.96 -12.44 -1.53
CA THR A 16 -23.38 -13.22 -0.41
C THR A 16 -21.94 -12.79 -0.08
N GLU A 17 -21.11 -12.52 -1.10
CA GLU A 17 -19.73 -12.05 -0.92
C GLU A 17 -19.64 -10.74 -0.11
N LYS A 18 -20.61 -9.84 -0.27
CA LYS A 18 -20.65 -8.55 0.45
C LYS A 18 -21.05 -8.72 1.91
N LEU A 19 -21.94 -9.66 2.19
CA LEU A 19 -22.29 -10.00 3.57
C LEU A 19 -21.11 -10.65 4.29
N MET A 20 -20.36 -11.53 3.61
CA MET A 20 -19.14 -12.13 4.16
C MET A 20 -18.07 -11.07 4.45
N GLU A 21 -17.93 -10.07 3.57
CA GLU A 21 -17.02 -8.93 3.78
C GLU A 21 -17.40 -8.08 5.01
N ILE A 22 -18.70 -7.90 5.29
CA ILE A 22 -19.18 -7.17 6.48
C ILE A 22 -18.80 -7.92 7.76
N ILE A 23 -18.93 -9.25 7.76
CA ILE A 23 -18.56 -10.09 8.90
C ILE A 23 -17.04 -10.10 9.12
N ASP A 24 -16.27 -10.31 8.05
CA ASP A 24 -14.81 -10.29 8.13
C ASP A 24 -14.26 -8.96 8.63
N ASN A 25 -14.94 -7.84 8.31
CA ASN A 25 -14.57 -6.50 8.77
C ASN A 25 -15.47 -6.00 9.92
N LYS A 26 -15.72 -6.85 10.93
CA LYS A 26 -16.59 -6.54 12.08
C LYS A 26 -16.32 -5.19 12.75
N PHE A 27 -15.07 -4.73 12.79
CA PHE A 27 -14.66 -3.45 13.39
C PHE A 27 -15.01 -2.20 12.55
N GLY A 28 -15.30 -2.38 11.26
CA GLY A 28 -15.71 -1.29 10.36
C GLY A 28 -17.21 -0.98 10.40
N TYR A 29 -18.01 -1.79 11.12
CA TYR A 29 -19.46 -1.72 11.13
C TYR A 29 -20.00 -1.66 12.56
N THR A 30 -21.28 -1.28 12.70
CA THR A 30 -21.98 -1.35 13.98
C THR A 30 -22.29 -2.81 14.32
N GLU A 31 -22.32 -3.15 15.61
CA GLU A 31 -22.71 -4.49 16.07
C GLU A 31 -24.07 -4.94 15.51
N MET A 32 -25.01 -3.99 15.41
CA MET A 32 -26.32 -4.22 14.80
C MET A 32 -26.21 -4.63 13.32
N ALA A 33 -25.35 -3.96 12.55
CA ALA A 33 -25.11 -4.31 11.15
C ALA A 33 -24.45 -5.69 11.01
N VAL A 34 -23.47 -6.01 11.85
CA VAL A 34 -22.81 -7.32 11.86
C VAL A 34 -23.81 -8.43 12.19
N SER A 35 -24.62 -8.23 13.23
CA SER A 35 -25.67 -9.19 13.63
C SER A 35 -26.69 -9.45 12.51
N VAL A 36 -27.17 -8.41 11.84
CA VAL A 36 -28.10 -8.55 10.70
C VAL A 36 -27.45 -9.27 9.51
N ALA A 37 -26.17 -9.01 9.24
CA ALA A 37 -25.44 -9.72 8.18
C ALA A 37 -25.25 -11.21 8.50
N PHE A 38 -25.00 -11.56 9.77
CA PHE A 38 -24.95 -12.95 10.23
C PHE A 38 -26.29 -13.67 10.10
N GLU A 39 -27.38 -13.04 10.53
CA GLU A 39 -28.74 -13.58 10.40
C GLU A 39 -29.08 -13.86 8.92
N GLU A 40 -28.77 -12.90 8.05
CA GLU A 40 -29.04 -13.02 6.61
C GLU A 40 -28.15 -14.09 5.95
N LEU A 41 -26.86 -14.17 6.29
CA LEU A 41 -25.97 -15.21 5.78
C LEU A 41 -26.37 -16.60 6.28
N ALA A 42 -26.83 -16.75 7.52
CA ALA A 42 -27.32 -18.03 8.04
C ALA A 42 -28.61 -18.49 7.33
N SER A 43 -29.45 -17.54 6.89
CA SER A 43 -30.67 -17.85 6.11
C SER A 43 -30.35 -18.34 4.69
N ARG A 44 -29.23 -17.88 4.12
CA ARG A 44 -28.71 -18.33 2.84
C ARG A 44 -27.96 -19.62 3.10
N LYS A 45 -28.40 -20.74 2.53
CA LYS A 45 -27.69 -22.02 2.67
C LYS A 45 -26.38 -21.99 1.87
N ILE A 46 -25.36 -21.31 2.40
CA ILE A 46 -24.06 -21.15 1.77
C ILE A 46 -23.34 -22.48 1.78
N SER A 47 -22.76 -22.86 0.65
CA SER A 47 -21.94 -24.06 0.56
C SER A 47 -20.51 -23.80 1.08
N GLU A 48 -19.84 -24.85 1.56
CA GLU A 48 -18.43 -24.77 1.92
C GLU A 48 -17.55 -24.30 0.75
N GLU A 49 -17.94 -24.65 -0.48
CA GLU A 49 -17.26 -24.24 -1.70
C GLU A 49 -17.33 -22.73 -1.95
N GLU A 50 -18.47 -22.09 -1.66
CA GLU A 50 -18.63 -20.64 -1.73
C GLU A 50 -17.76 -19.92 -0.69
N ILE A 51 -17.70 -20.43 0.54
CA ILE A 51 -16.82 -19.89 1.60
C ILE A 51 -15.36 -20.01 1.18
N LYS A 52 -14.97 -21.18 0.64
CA LYS A 52 -13.60 -21.42 0.16
C LYS A 52 -13.24 -20.50 -1.01
N ASN A 53 -14.17 -20.29 -1.94
CA ASN A 53 -14.00 -19.38 -3.07
C ASN A 53 -13.90 -17.92 -2.64
N TYR A 54 -14.67 -17.50 -1.64
CA TYR A 54 -14.55 -16.17 -1.08
C TYR A 54 -13.19 -15.97 -0.40
N LYS A 55 -12.77 -16.90 0.47
CA LYS A 55 -11.45 -16.85 1.12
C LYS A 55 -10.31 -16.86 0.09
N SER A 56 -10.39 -17.68 -0.95
CA SER A 56 -9.37 -17.72 -2.01
C SER A 56 -9.29 -16.40 -2.78
N LYS A 57 -10.42 -15.78 -3.14
CA LYS A 57 -10.46 -14.44 -3.76
C LYS A 57 -9.86 -13.37 -2.86
N GLN A 58 -10.09 -13.42 -1.55
CA GLN A 58 -9.51 -12.47 -0.61
C GLN A 58 -7.99 -12.65 -0.50
N ILE A 59 -7.51 -13.89 -0.42
CA ILE A 59 -6.08 -14.22 -0.46
C ILE A 59 -5.46 -13.76 -1.78
N GLU A 60 -6.14 -13.93 -2.91
CA GLU A 60 -5.64 -13.50 -4.22
C GLU A 60 -5.55 -11.97 -4.32
N LYS A 61 -6.60 -11.24 -3.92
CA LYS A 61 -6.57 -9.77 -3.85
C LYS A 61 -5.43 -9.29 -2.97
N LEU A 62 -5.23 -9.96 -1.84
CA LEU A 62 -4.16 -9.66 -0.90
C LEU A 62 -2.79 -9.91 -1.53
N ASN A 63 -2.56 -11.08 -2.11
CA ASN A 63 -1.32 -11.44 -2.80
C ASN A 63 -1.02 -10.49 -3.96
N ASN A 64 -2.05 -10.10 -4.72
CA ASN A 64 -1.92 -9.10 -5.77
C ASN A 64 -1.53 -7.73 -5.20
N TYR A 65 -2.12 -7.30 -4.08
CA TYR A 65 -1.73 -6.06 -3.41
C TYR A 65 -0.29 -6.08 -2.90
N ILE A 66 0.11 -7.19 -2.26
CA ILE A 66 1.46 -7.46 -1.76
C ILE A 66 2.45 -7.43 -2.94
N ARG A 67 2.26 -8.26 -3.97
CA ARG A 67 3.14 -8.32 -5.14
C ARG A 67 3.29 -6.97 -5.81
N LYS A 68 2.19 -6.23 -5.95
CA LYS A 68 2.17 -4.91 -6.58
C LYS A 68 2.89 -3.83 -5.78
N ASN A 69 2.82 -3.89 -4.44
CA ASN A 69 3.37 -2.85 -3.56
C ASN A 69 4.65 -3.26 -2.81
N ILE A 70 5.16 -4.47 -3.04
CA ILE A 70 6.42 -4.98 -2.46
C ILE A 70 7.39 -5.37 -3.55
N SER A 71 6.93 -6.16 -4.53
CA SER A 71 7.82 -6.78 -5.51
C SER A 71 8.08 -5.88 -6.71
N HIS A 72 7.20 -4.92 -6.99
CA HIS A 72 7.32 -4.01 -8.12
C HIS A 72 7.69 -2.60 -7.67
N ASP A 73 8.99 -2.38 -7.52
CA ASP A 73 9.58 -1.07 -7.27
C ASP A 73 9.74 -0.25 -8.57
N LEU A 74 10.21 0.99 -8.42
CA LEU A 74 10.66 1.78 -9.56
C LEU A 74 11.90 1.12 -10.19
N SER A 75 11.90 0.97 -11.51
CA SER A 75 13.11 0.55 -12.23
C SER A 75 14.24 1.56 -12.02
N LEU A 76 15.49 1.13 -12.18
CA LEU A 76 16.65 2.03 -12.09
C LEU A 76 16.51 3.27 -13.00
N SER A 77 15.98 3.07 -14.22
CA SER A 77 15.68 4.17 -15.14
C SER A 77 14.65 5.15 -14.61
N GLN A 78 13.59 4.67 -13.95
CA GLN A 78 12.60 5.54 -13.32
C GLN A 78 13.18 6.25 -12.10
N LYS A 79 14.01 5.57 -11.28
CA LYS A 79 14.71 6.19 -10.15
C LYS A 79 15.60 7.36 -10.63
N ASN A 80 16.37 7.15 -11.70
CA ASN A 80 17.15 8.21 -12.36
C ASN A 80 16.25 9.34 -12.90
N LEU A 81 15.15 9.00 -13.59
CA LEU A 81 14.21 9.99 -14.11
C LEU A 81 13.71 10.92 -13.01
N PHE A 82 13.22 10.37 -11.89
CA PHE A 82 12.68 11.20 -10.80
C PHE A 82 13.76 11.98 -10.05
N TYR A 83 14.98 11.45 -9.97
CA TYR A 83 16.12 12.14 -9.35
C TYR A 83 16.59 13.34 -10.18
N PHE A 84 16.86 13.14 -11.47
CA PHE A 84 17.38 14.22 -12.33
C PHE A 84 16.27 15.18 -12.79
N ILE A 85 15.08 14.66 -13.07
CA ILE A 85 13.90 15.43 -13.47
C ILE A 85 12.99 15.57 -12.26
N PHE A 86 13.45 16.28 -11.23
CA PHE A 86 12.70 16.48 -9.98
C PHE A 86 11.50 17.43 -10.12
N ILE A 87 11.32 18.06 -11.29
CA ILE A 87 10.25 19.04 -11.55
C ILE A 87 8.89 18.33 -11.52
N PRO A 88 7.96 18.74 -10.63
CA PRO A 88 6.66 18.09 -10.49
C PRO A 88 5.83 18.09 -11.79
N LEU A 89 5.91 19.15 -12.59
CA LEU A 89 5.15 19.28 -13.83
C LEU A 89 5.54 18.21 -14.87
N LEU A 90 6.83 17.92 -15.01
CA LEU A 90 7.34 16.93 -15.96
C LEU A 90 7.11 15.48 -15.48
N THR A 91 7.06 15.28 -14.17
CA THR A 91 6.89 13.96 -13.55
C THR A 91 5.45 13.59 -13.20
N ALA A 92 4.53 14.56 -13.25
CA ALA A 92 3.11 14.39 -13.01
C ALA A 92 2.45 13.22 -13.76
N PRO A 93 2.63 13.04 -15.09
CA PRO A 93 1.95 11.96 -15.83
C PRO A 93 2.34 10.57 -15.31
N PHE A 94 3.62 10.37 -14.95
CA PHE A 94 4.09 9.10 -14.38
C PHE A 94 3.46 8.84 -13.00
N ARG A 95 3.40 9.87 -12.14
CA ARG A 95 2.79 9.75 -10.80
C ARG A 95 1.28 9.48 -10.88
N LEU A 96 0.57 10.11 -11.83
CA LEU A 96 -0.84 9.82 -12.09
C LEU A 96 -1.05 8.37 -12.54
N GLY A 97 -0.25 7.89 -13.50
CA GLY A 97 -0.31 6.49 -13.94
C GLY A 97 -0.04 5.49 -12.81
N PHE A 98 0.83 5.82 -11.85
CA PHE A 98 1.02 4.98 -10.65
C PHE A 98 -0.18 5.04 -9.70
N LYS A 99 -0.80 6.21 -9.53
CA LYS A 99 -1.95 6.42 -8.65
C LYS A 99 -3.19 5.67 -9.16
N GLU A 100 -3.49 5.78 -10.44
CA GLU A 100 -4.60 5.07 -11.09
C GLU A 100 -4.42 3.56 -10.97
N LYS A 101 -3.19 3.09 -11.15
CA LYS A 101 -2.86 1.68 -10.95
C LYS A 101 -2.71 1.32 -9.47
N GLY A 102 -2.86 2.22 -8.50
CA GLY A 102 -2.74 1.88 -7.07
C GLY A 102 -1.34 1.44 -6.61
N PHE A 103 -0.27 1.81 -7.32
CA PHE A 103 1.12 1.56 -6.90
C PHE A 103 1.56 2.58 -5.84
N LYS A 104 1.20 2.34 -4.58
CA LYS A 104 1.55 3.25 -3.47
C LYS A 104 3.06 3.33 -3.24
N LEU A 105 3.78 2.23 -3.44
CA LEU A 105 5.24 2.18 -3.29
C LEU A 105 5.94 3.08 -4.31
N LYS A 106 5.60 2.93 -5.59
CA LYS A 106 6.23 3.69 -6.67
C LYS A 106 6.06 5.19 -6.51
N ILE A 107 4.90 5.64 -6.01
CA ILE A 107 4.65 7.06 -5.71
C ILE A 107 5.58 7.55 -4.60
N LYS A 108 5.74 6.77 -3.53
CA LYS A 108 6.66 7.14 -2.43
C LYS A 108 8.11 7.22 -2.89
N GLN A 109 8.56 6.22 -3.67
CA GLN A 109 9.91 6.23 -4.24
C GLN A 109 10.09 7.41 -5.21
N ALA A 110 9.11 7.69 -6.08
CA ALA A 110 9.18 8.83 -7.00
C ALA A 110 9.32 10.17 -6.26
N ASN A 111 8.57 10.36 -5.17
CA ASN A 111 8.67 11.55 -4.34
C ASN A 111 10.02 11.62 -3.61
N TYR A 112 10.50 10.49 -3.08
CA TYR A 112 11.79 10.39 -2.40
C TYR A 112 12.93 10.79 -3.35
N TYR A 113 13.03 10.18 -4.53
CA TYR A 113 14.08 10.49 -5.50
C TYR A 113 14.00 11.92 -6.01
N SER A 114 12.80 12.46 -6.28
CA SER A 114 12.66 13.88 -6.65
C SER A 114 13.08 14.83 -5.53
N LEU A 115 12.77 14.54 -4.27
CA LEU A 115 13.17 15.39 -3.16
C LEU A 115 14.70 15.37 -2.97
N PHE A 116 15.30 14.18 -3.01
CA PHE A 116 16.75 14.04 -2.91
C PHE A 116 17.47 14.70 -4.09
N GLY A 117 16.99 14.46 -5.31
CA GLY A 117 17.55 15.07 -6.51
C GLY A 117 17.49 16.61 -6.49
N PHE A 118 16.37 17.16 -6.02
CA PHE A 118 16.23 18.59 -5.78
C PHE A 118 17.20 19.11 -4.71
N GLY A 119 17.31 18.40 -3.57
CA GLY A 119 18.24 18.75 -2.49
C GLY A 119 19.70 18.78 -2.95
N PHE A 120 20.16 17.73 -3.65
CA PHE A 120 21.50 17.70 -4.23
C PHE A 120 21.69 18.74 -5.32
N CYS A 121 20.67 19.05 -6.12
CA CYS A 121 20.73 20.12 -7.11
C CYS A 121 20.92 21.50 -6.45
N LEU A 122 20.19 21.79 -5.36
CA LEU A 122 20.36 23.02 -4.60
C LEU A 122 21.76 23.13 -3.98
N LEU A 123 22.27 22.05 -3.38
CA LEU A 123 23.63 22.01 -2.83
C LEU A 123 24.69 22.22 -3.93
N SER A 124 24.51 21.59 -5.08
CA SER A 124 25.36 21.82 -6.25
C SER A 124 25.34 23.28 -6.73
N ALA A 125 24.17 23.93 -6.72
CA ALA A 125 24.06 25.35 -7.06
C ALA A 125 24.85 26.24 -6.08
N LEU A 126 24.86 25.91 -4.78
CA LEU A 126 25.68 26.62 -3.79
C LEU A 126 27.18 26.50 -4.09
N PHE A 127 27.66 25.29 -4.40
CA PHE A 127 29.07 25.09 -4.78
C PHE A 127 29.46 25.87 -6.04
N LEU A 128 28.54 26.04 -6.97
CA LEU A 128 28.77 26.84 -8.17
C LEU A 128 28.94 28.34 -7.82
N VAL A 129 28.16 28.86 -6.87
CA VAL A 129 28.29 30.24 -6.37
C VAL A 129 29.61 30.46 -5.61
N GLU A 130 30.11 29.44 -4.91
CA GLU A 130 31.42 29.46 -4.24
C GLU A 130 32.61 29.37 -5.22
N GLY A 131 32.36 29.22 -6.52
CA GLY A 131 33.40 29.19 -7.55
C GLY A 131 34.05 27.82 -7.75
N MET A 132 33.43 26.74 -7.28
CA MET A 132 33.89 25.38 -7.60
C MET A 132 33.78 25.09 -9.10
N SER A 133 34.65 24.21 -9.60
CA SER A 133 34.63 23.84 -11.03
C SER A 133 33.29 23.19 -11.43
N ASN A 134 32.82 23.50 -12.64
CA ASN A 134 31.59 22.92 -13.20
C ASN A 134 31.62 21.38 -13.18
N LEU A 135 32.79 20.80 -13.42
CA LEU A 135 32.98 19.34 -13.41
C LEU A 135 32.78 18.76 -12.01
N PHE A 136 33.32 19.42 -10.97
CA PHE A 136 33.08 19.01 -9.58
C PHE A 136 31.60 19.12 -9.21
N VAL A 137 30.94 20.23 -9.56
CA VAL A 137 29.52 20.45 -9.26
C VAL A 137 28.62 19.38 -9.92
N ALA A 138 28.90 19.05 -11.18
CA ALA A 138 28.19 18.00 -11.91
C ALA A 138 28.46 16.61 -11.32
N ALA A 139 29.72 16.31 -10.99
CA ALA A 139 30.09 15.04 -10.35
C ALA A 139 29.44 14.89 -8.96
N PHE A 140 29.36 15.97 -8.17
CA PHE A 140 28.69 15.97 -6.87
C PHE A 140 27.19 15.69 -7.02
N TRP A 141 26.53 16.37 -7.97
CA TRP A 141 25.10 16.17 -8.21
C TRP A 141 24.78 14.73 -8.64
N MET A 142 25.53 14.20 -9.61
CA MET A 142 25.39 12.82 -10.08
C MET A 142 25.76 11.81 -8.98
N GLY A 143 26.84 12.07 -8.23
CA GLY A 143 27.31 11.24 -7.13
C GLY A 143 26.29 11.14 -5.99
N GLY A 144 25.51 12.19 -5.75
CA GLY A 144 24.40 12.21 -4.78
C GLY A 144 23.31 11.16 -5.03
N PHE A 145 23.23 10.61 -6.24
CA PHE A 145 22.32 9.50 -6.53
C PHE A 145 22.69 8.23 -5.76
N ILE A 146 23.99 7.96 -5.57
CA ILE A 146 24.50 6.76 -4.90
C ILE A 146 23.99 6.66 -3.46
N PRO A 147 24.18 7.66 -2.57
CA PRO A 147 23.65 7.58 -1.21
C PRO A 147 22.12 7.55 -1.20
N ALA A 148 21.45 8.28 -2.10
CA ALA A 148 19.99 8.23 -2.22
C ALA A 148 19.49 6.81 -2.56
N TYR A 149 20.17 6.13 -3.47
CA TYR A 149 19.87 4.76 -3.88
C TYR A 149 20.12 3.76 -2.76
N LEU A 150 21.29 3.82 -2.11
CA LEU A 150 21.63 2.93 -1.01
C LEU A 150 20.65 3.06 0.15
N MET A 151 20.23 4.28 0.49
CA MET A 151 19.23 4.52 1.54
C MET A 151 17.85 3.96 1.18
N ASP A 152 17.38 4.11 -0.07
CA ASP A 152 16.10 3.54 -0.49
C ASP A 152 16.11 2.01 -0.40
N GLU A 153 17.17 1.39 -0.91
CA GLU A 153 17.29 -0.07 -0.97
C GLU A 153 17.44 -0.70 0.42
N SER A 154 18.25 -0.09 1.30
CA SER A 154 18.50 -0.63 2.64
C SER A 154 17.38 -0.33 3.63
N PHE A 155 16.86 0.90 3.68
CA PHE A 155 15.90 1.28 4.71
C PHE A 155 14.45 1.15 4.27
N ASN A 156 14.09 1.64 3.08
CA ASN A 156 12.69 1.67 2.66
C ASN A 156 12.18 0.28 2.32
N ARG A 157 12.98 -0.52 1.61
CA ARG A 157 12.63 -1.90 1.28
C ARG A 157 12.49 -2.77 2.52
N GLN A 158 13.47 -2.73 3.42
CA GLN A 158 13.42 -3.53 4.65
C GLN A 158 12.26 -3.15 5.57
N ARG A 159 11.97 -1.84 5.73
CA ARG A 159 10.81 -1.39 6.52
C ARG A 159 9.49 -1.88 5.94
N GLN A 160 9.37 -1.97 4.62
CA GLN A 160 8.16 -2.46 3.98
C GLN A 160 7.98 -3.96 4.16
N ILE A 161 9.05 -4.73 3.96
CA ILE A 161 9.05 -6.17 4.23
C ILE A 161 8.64 -6.43 5.69
N LYS A 162 9.24 -5.72 6.66
CA LYS A 162 8.87 -5.82 8.07
C LYS A 162 7.42 -5.42 8.36
N LYS A 163 6.92 -4.34 7.76
CA LYS A 163 5.53 -3.90 7.96
C LYS A 163 4.53 -4.92 7.43
N LEU A 164 4.87 -5.60 6.34
CA LEU A 164 3.99 -6.58 5.70
C LEU A 164 4.07 -7.93 6.40
N GLN A 165 5.25 -8.32 6.90
CA GLN A 165 5.38 -9.41 7.87
C GLN A 165 4.55 -9.14 9.13
N LYS A 166 4.49 -7.89 9.62
CA LYS A 166 3.66 -7.56 10.80
C LYS A 166 2.16 -7.63 10.50
N LEU A 167 1.73 -7.21 9.31
CA LEU A 167 0.31 -7.22 8.92
C LEU A 167 -0.22 -8.62 8.58
N PHE A 168 0.65 -9.55 8.18
CA PHE A 168 0.25 -10.87 7.66
C PHE A 168 0.91 -12.06 8.36
N GLY A 169 1.90 -11.83 9.22
CA GLY A 169 2.62 -12.85 9.99
C GLY A 169 2.12 -12.99 11.43
N GLN A 170 0.98 -12.40 11.79
CA GLN A 170 0.19 -12.82 12.94
C GLN A 170 -0.90 -13.79 12.44
N PRO A 171 -0.62 -15.09 12.32
CA PRO A 171 -1.69 -16.08 12.20
C PRO A 171 -2.33 -16.20 13.59
N GLU A 172 -3.53 -15.65 13.79
CA GLU A 172 -4.59 -16.19 14.67
C GLU A 172 -4.21 -16.84 16.02
N SER A 173 -3.09 -16.47 16.65
CA SER A 173 -2.54 -17.19 17.82
C SER A 173 -2.81 -16.48 19.14
N GLU A 174 -3.48 -15.33 19.14
CA GLU A 174 -3.83 -14.60 20.37
C GLU A 174 -5.32 -14.68 20.72
N GLU A 175 -6.23 -14.90 19.76
CA GLU A 175 -7.67 -15.08 20.07
C GLU A 175 -8.05 -16.52 20.45
N SER A 176 -7.22 -17.53 20.12
CA SER A 176 -7.48 -18.94 20.48
C SER A 176 -6.83 -19.38 21.81
N ALA A 177 -6.00 -18.53 22.42
CA ALA A 177 -5.30 -18.85 23.67
C ALA A 177 -6.02 -18.33 24.94
N GLN A 178 -7.08 -17.54 24.81
CA GLN A 178 -7.84 -17.02 25.96
C GLN A 178 -9.18 -17.74 26.23
N GLU A 179 -9.63 -18.62 25.33
CA GLU A 179 -10.87 -19.40 25.50
C GLU A 179 -10.65 -20.83 26.04
N GLN A 180 -9.39 -21.21 26.33
CA GLN A 180 -9.05 -22.52 26.94
C GLN A 180 -8.69 -22.43 28.43
N ASP A 181 -8.64 -21.22 29.00
CA ASP A 181 -8.30 -20.98 30.42
C ASP A 181 -9.45 -20.29 31.21
N ALA A 182 -10.71 -20.39 30.75
CA ALA A 182 -11.90 -19.90 31.44
C ALA A 182 -12.91 -21.02 31.76
#